data_AF-A0A353M1Y8-F1
#
_entry.id   AF-A0A353M1Y8-F1
#
_cell.length_a   1.000
_cell.length_b   1.000
_cell.length_c   1.000
_cell.angle_alpha   90.00
_cell.angle_beta   90.00
_cell.angle_gamma   90.00
#
_symmetry.space_group_name_H-M   'P 1'
#
loop_
_entity.id
_entity.type
_entity.pdbx_description
1 polymer ?
#
loop_
_entity_poly.entity_id
_entity_poly.type
_entity_poly.pdbx_seq_one_letter_code
_entity_poly.pdbx_strand_id
1 'polypeptide(L)'
;MKKFWGLLLLGLIAAVVLTSSIGSAEGIGTVVQVGINNDTYVYQEAFSEVIVLQRGKENSSSVEQVGAQHLAGVVQLGEKNNIEVKQLGQRDLLFSMQLGFKNYANITQTHPILAPSRAYISSNDAFAYQTGLYNVLNLLQIGDENTASVYQIDDNNEAFIVQEQMPLSLGANATLVVQVGIGNGASSQQLGAHQTSRTLQLGNGNRSLINQNGIDNNASVFQAGNQNTVT
;
A
#
# COMPACT_ATOMS: atom_id res chain seq x y z
N MET A 1 -21.65 13.49 48.98
CA MET A 1 -21.79 13.45 47.51
C MET A 1 -20.73 12.50 46.96
N LYS A 2 -21.09 11.26 46.64
CA LYS A 2 -20.16 10.25 46.11
C LYS A 2 -20.00 10.50 44.60
N LYS A 3 -18.77 10.74 44.14
CA LYS A 3 -18.44 10.88 42.71
C LYS A 3 -18.38 9.48 42.10
N PHE A 4 -19.27 9.20 41.16
CA PHE A 4 -19.26 8.01 40.32
C PHE A 4 -18.03 8.06 39.40
N TRP A 5 -17.14 7.08 39.53
CA TRP A 5 -16.12 6.79 38.52
C TRP A 5 -16.82 6.02 37.40
N GLY A 6 -17.03 6.67 36.27
CA GLY A 6 -17.55 6.01 35.08
C GLY A 6 -16.50 5.02 34.57
N LEU A 7 -16.76 3.73 34.71
CA LEU A 7 -16.09 2.69 33.92
C LEU A 7 -16.40 2.97 32.45
N LEU A 8 -15.41 3.46 31.71
CA LEU A 8 -15.46 3.52 30.26
C LEU A 8 -15.22 2.09 29.77
N LEU A 9 -16.30 1.34 29.55
CA LEU A 9 -16.26 0.04 28.90
C LEU A 9 -15.84 0.26 27.44
N LEU A 10 -14.54 0.19 27.18
CA LEU A 10 -14.01 0.02 25.82
C LEU A 10 -14.28 -1.43 25.44
N GLY A 11 -15.37 -1.65 24.68
CA GLY A 11 -15.62 -2.93 24.02
C GLY A 11 -14.51 -3.19 23.01
N LEU A 12 -13.57 -4.06 23.37
CA LEU A 12 -12.61 -4.63 22.44
C LEU A 12 -13.37 -5.70 21.62
N ILE A 13 -13.78 -5.37 20.40
CA ILE A 13 -14.27 -6.39 19.45
C ILE A 13 -13.05 -6.89 18.69
N ALA A 14 -12.37 -7.90 19.25
CA ALA A 14 -11.42 -8.70 18.50
C ALA A 14 -12.23 -9.71 17.67
N ALA A 15 -12.42 -9.43 16.38
CA ALA A 15 -13.03 -10.38 15.46
C ALA A 15 -11.91 -11.23 14.84
N VAL A 16 -11.58 -12.35 15.49
CA VAL A 16 -10.76 -13.38 14.83
C VAL A 16 -11.64 -14.04 13.77
N VAL A 17 -11.49 -13.66 12.51
CA VAL A 17 -12.20 -14.28 11.38
C VAL A 17 -11.39 -15.48 10.90
N LEU A 18 -11.74 -16.66 11.39
CA LEU A 18 -11.29 -17.93 10.81
C LEU A 18 -12.17 -18.24 9.60
N THR A 19 -11.63 -18.15 8.37
CA THR A 19 -12.38 -18.53 7.16
C THR A 19 -12.30 -20.03 6.92
N SER A 20 -13.40 -20.62 6.44
CA SER A 20 -13.57 -22.06 6.24
C SER A 20 -12.87 -22.56 4.98
N SER A 21 -12.06 -23.63 5.13
CA SER A 21 -11.42 -24.33 4.01
C SER A 21 -12.38 -25.29 3.30
N ILE A 22 -12.35 -25.31 1.97
CA ILE A 22 -12.64 -26.53 1.19
C ILE A 22 -11.29 -27.04 0.68
N GLY A 23 -10.62 -27.90 1.44
CA GLY A 23 -9.48 -28.71 0.96
C GLY A 23 -8.07 -28.09 1.06
N SER A 24 -7.35 -28.44 2.14
CA SER A 24 -5.88 -28.55 2.23
C SER A 24 -4.96 -27.31 2.09
N ALA A 25 -5.43 -26.08 2.30
CA ALA A 25 -4.52 -24.98 2.59
C ALA A 25 -5.16 -23.94 3.51
N GLU A 26 -4.52 -23.64 4.64
CA GLU A 26 -4.95 -22.62 5.58
C GLU A 26 -4.23 -21.30 5.27
N GLY A 27 -4.99 -20.22 5.10
CA GLY A 27 -4.48 -18.85 5.21
C GLY A 27 -4.93 -18.25 6.54
N ILE A 28 -4.14 -17.37 7.14
CA ILE A 28 -4.43 -16.76 8.46
C ILE A 28 -4.85 -15.30 8.26
N GLY A 29 -6.10 -14.99 8.56
CA GLY A 29 -6.61 -13.61 8.60
C GLY A 29 -6.83 -13.13 10.03
N THR A 30 -6.16 -12.07 10.46
CA THR A 30 -6.38 -11.41 11.76
C THR A 30 -6.95 -10.01 11.53
N VAL A 31 -8.15 -9.75 12.03
CA VAL A 31 -8.78 -8.43 11.94
C VAL A 31 -9.06 -7.90 13.35
N VAL A 32 -8.51 -6.74 13.68
CA VAL A 32 -8.72 -6.05 14.95
C VAL A 32 -9.37 -4.70 14.66
N GLN A 33 -10.62 -4.53 15.09
CA GLN A 33 -11.37 -3.29 14.88
C GLN A 33 -11.79 -2.67 16.21
N VAL A 34 -11.46 -1.39 16.40
CA VAL A 34 -11.81 -0.62 17.60
C VAL A 34 -12.47 0.69 17.19
N GLY A 35 -13.79 0.79 17.34
CA GLY A 35 -14.56 2.01 17.11
C GLY A 35 -15.89 1.75 16.42
N ILE A 36 -16.38 2.69 15.59
CA ILE A 36 -17.76 2.67 15.05
C ILE A 36 -17.72 2.56 13.52
N ASN A 37 -18.49 1.63 12.95
CA ASN A 37 -18.64 1.44 11.50
C ASN A 37 -17.31 1.27 10.75
N ASN A 38 -16.33 0.55 11.31
CA ASN A 38 -15.17 0.18 10.51
C ASN A 38 -15.51 -1.09 9.72
N ASP A 39 -15.15 -1.12 8.44
CA ASP A 39 -15.44 -2.21 7.51
C ASP A 39 -14.13 -2.86 7.05
N THR A 40 -14.09 -4.19 7.06
CA THR A 40 -12.95 -4.96 6.54
C THR A 40 -13.44 -6.14 5.73
N TYR A 41 -12.93 -6.25 4.51
CA TYR A 41 -13.06 -7.42 3.65
C TYR A 41 -11.69 -8.06 3.44
N VAL A 42 -11.60 -9.37 3.67
CA VAL A 42 -10.39 -10.15 3.41
C VAL A 42 -10.78 -11.41 2.63
N TYR A 43 -10.16 -11.57 1.46
CA TYR A 43 -10.19 -12.80 0.66
C TYR A 43 -8.76 -13.28 0.48
N GLN A 44 -8.48 -14.55 0.79
CA GLN A 44 -7.14 -15.11 0.68
C GLN A 44 -7.19 -16.58 0.25
N GLU A 45 -6.24 -16.97 -0.59
CA GLU A 45 -5.99 -18.37 -0.97
C GLU A 45 -4.86 -19.00 -0.13
N ALA A 46 -4.32 -20.13 -0.58
CA ALA A 46 -3.43 -21.02 0.16
C ALA A 46 -2.21 -20.31 0.79
N PHE A 47 -1.95 -20.55 2.08
CA PHE A 47 -0.72 -20.10 2.76
C PHE A 47 -0.47 -18.58 2.76
N SER A 48 -1.50 -17.75 2.65
CA SER A 48 -1.35 -16.29 2.75
C SER A 48 -1.79 -15.77 4.13
N GLU A 49 -1.21 -14.66 4.57
CA GLU A 49 -1.47 -14.01 5.84
C GLU A 49 -1.92 -12.56 5.64
N VAL A 50 -2.98 -12.18 6.35
CA VAL A 50 -3.48 -10.81 6.40
C VAL A 50 -3.65 -10.37 7.85
N ILE A 51 -3.08 -9.23 8.19
CA ILE A 51 -3.29 -8.56 9.47
C ILE A 51 -3.89 -7.19 9.19
N VAL A 52 -5.13 -6.97 9.63
CA VAL A 52 -5.79 -5.67 9.57
C VAL A 52 -6.03 -5.15 10.98
N LEU A 53 -5.57 -3.93 11.26
CA LEU A 53 -5.86 -3.20 12.49
C LEU A 53 -6.51 -1.86 12.15
N GLN A 54 -7.77 -1.68 12.55
CA GLN A 54 -8.51 -0.44 12.37
C GLN A 54 -8.92 0.15 13.71
N ARG A 55 -8.59 1.41 13.95
CA ARG A 55 -9.05 2.17 15.11
C ARG A 55 -9.67 3.50 14.68
N GLY A 56 -10.91 3.73 15.07
CA GLY A 56 -11.63 4.98 14.87
C GLY A 56 -12.98 4.76 14.19
N LYS A 57 -13.37 5.61 13.25
CA LYS A 57 -14.72 5.54 12.64
C LYS A 57 -14.70 5.45 11.14
N GLU A 58 -15.58 4.64 10.55
CA GLU A 58 -15.79 4.61 9.09
C GLU A 58 -14.51 4.28 8.29
N ASN A 59 -13.53 3.62 8.90
CA ASN A 59 -12.36 3.15 8.14
C ASN A 59 -12.75 1.89 7.36
N SER A 60 -12.32 1.82 6.10
CA SER A 60 -12.59 0.69 5.20
C SER A 60 -11.27 0.07 4.74
N SER A 61 -11.19 -1.25 4.75
CA SER A 61 -10.06 -2.00 4.18
C SER A 61 -10.56 -3.18 3.36
N SER A 62 -10.05 -3.34 2.14
CA SER A 62 -10.26 -4.52 1.31
C SER A 62 -8.91 -5.14 0.97
N VAL A 63 -8.72 -6.42 1.30
CA VAL A 63 -7.51 -7.18 0.97
C VAL A 63 -7.90 -8.43 0.20
N GLU A 64 -7.39 -8.58 -1.02
CA GLU A 64 -7.58 -9.74 -1.88
C GLU A 64 -6.22 -10.35 -2.23
N GLN A 65 -5.97 -11.58 -1.78
CA GLN A 65 -4.75 -12.35 -2.05
C GLN A 65 -5.12 -13.61 -2.84
N VAL A 66 -4.68 -13.69 -4.09
CA VAL A 66 -4.90 -14.84 -4.98
C VAL A 66 -3.55 -15.46 -5.31
N GLY A 67 -3.38 -16.73 -4.99
CA GLY A 67 -2.10 -17.41 -5.02
C GLY A 67 -1.59 -17.77 -3.62
N ALA A 68 -0.27 -17.76 -3.42
CA ALA A 68 0.33 -18.35 -2.21
C ALA A 68 1.42 -17.50 -1.55
N GLN A 69 1.53 -17.62 -0.22
CA GLN A 69 2.58 -17.00 0.58
C GLN A 69 2.56 -15.46 0.56
N HIS A 70 1.40 -14.84 0.29
CA HIS A 70 1.27 -13.39 0.39
C HIS A 70 1.21 -12.96 1.86
N LEU A 71 1.77 -11.79 2.17
CA LEU A 71 1.65 -11.17 3.48
C LEU A 71 1.17 -9.72 3.31
N ALA A 72 0.04 -9.39 3.93
CA ALA A 72 -0.51 -8.03 3.93
C ALA A 72 -0.75 -7.54 5.37
N GLY A 73 -0.05 -6.48 5.76
CA GLY A 73 -0.28 -5.74 6.99
C GLY A 73 -0.96 -4.39 6.69
N VAL A 74 -2.13 -4.17 7.25
CA VAL A 74 -2.91 -2.93 7.08
C VAL A 74 -3.21 -2.33 8.43
N VAL A 75 -2.84 -1.07 8.63
CA VAL A 75 -3.11 -0.31 9.86
C VAL A 75 -3.82 0.99 9.51
N GLN A 76 -5.04 1.19 9.99
CA GLN A 76 -5.80 2.43 9.82
C GLN A 76 -6.17 3.02 11.17
N LEU A 77 -5.74 4.26 11.42
CA LEU A 77 -5.89 4.96 12.68
C LEU A 77 -6.52 6.33 12.38
N GLY A 78 -7.80 6.50 12.67
CA GLY A 78 -8.53 7.76 12.48
C GLY A 78 -9.92 7.57 11.88
N GLU A 79 -10.34 8.45 10.98
CA GLU A 79 -11.70 8.45 10.45
C GLU A 79 -11.74 8.40 8.92
N LYS A 80 -12.62 7.59 8.32
CA LYS A 80 -12.83 7.51 6.86
C LYS A 80 -11.58 7.17 6.03
N ASN A 81 -10.56 6.54 6.61
CA ASN A 81 -9.44 6.06 5.81
C ASN A 81 -9.89 4.85 4.99
N ASN A 82 -9.41 4.73 3.75
CA ASN A 82 -9.76 3.65 2.85
C ASN A 82 -8.49 3.05 2.24
N ILE A 83 -8.42 1.72 2.22
CA ILE A 83 -7.34 1.00 1.58
C ILE A 83 -7.86 -0.22 0.82
N GLU A 84 -7.35 -0.37 -0.40
CA GLU A 84 -7.58 -1.51 -1.26
C GLU A 84 -6.23 -2.15 -1.61
N VAL A 85 -6.12 -3.45 -1.36
CA VAL A 85 -4.93 -4.26 -1.60
C VAL A 85 -5.32 -5.43 -2.46
N LYS A 86 -4.60 -5.62 -3.56
CA LYS A 86 -4.74 -6.79 -4.43
C LYS A 86 -3.37 -7.40 -4.71
N GLN A 87 -3.13 -8.61 -4.22
CA GLN A 87 -1.90 -9.36 -4.45
C GLN A 87 -2.23 -10.60 -5.29
N LEU A 88 -1.64 -10.70 -6.48
CA LEU A 88 -1.89 -11.75 -7.46
C LEU A 88 -0.57 -12.42 -7.84
N GLY A 89 -0.31 -13.63 -7.33
CA GLY A 89 0.93 -14.35 -7.65
C GLY A 89 1.44 -15.17 -6.48
N GLN A 90 2.69 -14.97 -6.09
CA GLN A 90 3.24 -15.62 -4.89
C GLN A 90 4.24 -14.70 -4.20
N ARG A 91 4.25 -14.75 -2.87
CA ARG A 91 5.24 -14.06 -2.02
C ARG A 91 5.23 -12.54 -2.06
N ASP A 92 4.13 -11.93 -2.49
CA ASP A 92 4.02 -10.46 -2.38
C ASP A 92 3.90 -10.04 -0.92
N LEU A 93 4.64 -8.99 -0.55
CA LEU A 93 4.60 -8.37 0.75
C LEU A 93 4.03 -6.95 0.62
N LEU A 94 3.08 -6.65 1.50
CA LEU A 94 2.51 -5.33 1.63
C LEU A 94 2.42 -4.92 3.09
N PHE A 95 2.89 -3.72 3.39
CA PHE A 95 2.56 -3.03 4.63
C PHE A 95 2.08 -1.61 4.34
N SER A 96 0.89 -1.28 4.85
CA SER A 96 0.33 0.06 4.68
C SER A 96 -0.25 0.60 5.98
N MET A 97 0.11 1.85 6.29
CA MET A 97 -0.36 2.57 7.46
C MET A 97 -0.98 3.90 7.07
N GLN A 98 -2.22 4.14 7.53
CA GLN A 98 -2.96 5.37 7.33
C GLN A 98 -3.33 5.99 8.69
N LEU A 99 -2.79 7.17 8.97
CA LEU A 99 -3.00 7.95 10.20
C LEU A 99 -3.71 9.27 9.86
N GLY A 100 -4.97 9.44 10.27
CA GLY A 100 -5.69 10.69 10.09
C GLY A 100 -7.06 10.51 9.45
N PHE A 101 -7.41 11.36 8.49
CA PHE A 101 -8.75 11.38 7.93
C PHE A 101 -8.78 11.36 6.41
N LYS A 102 -9.62 10.47 5.86
CA LYS A 102 -9.82 10.31 4.42
C LYS A 102 -8.52 10.08 3.62
N ASN A 103 -7.54 9.40 4.19
CA ASN A 103 -6.43 8.90 3.38
C ASN A 103 -6.91 7.72 2.53
N TYR A 104 -6.45 7.66 1.28
CA TYR A 104 -6.77 6.61 0.32
C TYR A 104 -5.49 5.97 -0.20
N ALA A 105 -5.45 4.63 -0.19
CA ALA A 105 -4.38 3.86 -0.81
C ALA A 105 -4.98 2.73 -1.65
N ASN A 106 -4.57 2.63 -2.91
CA ASN A 106 -4.83 1.48 -3.77
C ASN A 106 -3.49 0.89 -4.17
N ILE A 107 -3.27 -0.38 -3.80
CA ILE A 107 -2.01 -1.07 -4.05
C ILE A 107 -2.29 -2.40 -4.72
N THR A 108 -1.79 -2.55 -5.94
CA THR A 108 -1.91 -3.77 -6.73
C THR A 108 -0.52 -4.32 -7.03
N GLN A 109 -0.26 -5.55 -6.62
CA GLN A 109 0.95 -6.30 -6.90
C GLN A 109 0.56 -7.53 -7.73
N THR A 110 1.14 -7.67 -8.91
CA THR A 110 0.78 -8.76 -9.83
C THR A 110 1.96 -9.24 -10.66
N HIS A 111 1.89 -10.48 -11.09
CA HIS A 111 2.73 -11.03 -12.15
C HIS A 111 1.89 -11.23 -13.43
N PRO A 112 2.36 -10.83 -14.62
CA PRO A 112 1.60 -11.07 -15.85
C PRO A 112 1.33 -12.55 -16.12
N ILE A 113 0.10 -12.84 -16.52
CA ILE A 113 -0.39 -14.18 -16.84
C ILE A 113 0.01 -14.52 -18.29
N LEU A 114 1.31 -14.66 -18.56
CA LEU A 114 1.83 -14.99 -19.89
C LEU A 114 2.85 -16.13 -19.82
N ALA A 115 2.45 -17.33 -19.36
CA ALA A 115 2.88 -18.66 -19.87
C ALA A 115 2.77 -19.79 -18.81
N PRO A 116 2.26 -20.99 -19.16
CA PRO A 116 1.81 -22.00 -18.21
C PRO A 116 2.92 -22.91 -17.63
N SER A 117 4.17 -22.47 -17.42
CA SER A 117 5.26 -23.43 -17.07
C SER A 117 6.24 -23.08 -15.95
N ARG A 118 6.10 -21.95 -15.23
CA ARG A 118 6.89 -21.70 -14.00
C ARG A 118 6.01 -21.14 -12.90
N ALA A 119 6.29 -21.52 -11.67
CA ALA A 119 5.67 -20.95 -10.48
C ALA A 119 5.80 -19.41 -10.55
N TYR A 120 4.67 -18.72 -10.61
CA TYR A 120 4.58 -17.26 -10.76
C TYR A 120 4.95 -16.59 -9.43
N ILE A 121 6.25 -16.42 -9.18
CA ILE A 121 6.74 -15.77 -7.96
C ILE A 121 6.95 -14.29 -8.25
N SER A 122 5.91 -13.49 -8.00
CA SER A 122 5.97 -12.04 -8.08
C SER A 122 6.95 -11.47 -7.05
N SER A 123 6.87 -11.84 -5.77
CA SER A 123 7.78 -11.33 -4.74
C SER A 123 7.92 -9.80 -4.73
N ASN A 124 6.85 -9.07 -5.04
CA ASN A 124 6.86 -7.61 -5.00
C ASN A 124 6.66 -7.12 -3.57
N ASP A 125 7.33 -6.02 -3.23
CA ASP A 125 7.28 -5.38 -1.93
C ASP A 125 6.70 -3.97 -2.03
N ALA A 126 5.70 -3.69 -1.21
CA ALA A 126 5.06 -2.38 -1.12
C ALA A 126 4.99 -1.90 0.34
N PHE A 127 5.58 -0.74 0.60
CA PHE A 127 5.46 -0.04 1.87
C PHE A 127 4.79 1.33 1.65
N ALA A 128 3.71 1.59 2.38
CA ALA A 128 2.99 2.86 2.33
C ALA A 128 2.77 3.43 3.72
N TYR A 129 3.07 4.72 3.89
CA TYR A 129 2.82 5.47 5.10
C TYR A 129 2.19 6.82 4.75
N GLN A 130 0.93 7.00 5.14
CA GLN A 130 0.16 8.22 4.92
C GLN A 130 -0.24 8.81 6.28
N THR A 131 0.14 10.05 6.56
CA THR A 131 -0.31 10.78 7.75
C THR A 131 -0.85 12.15 7.38
N GLY A 132 -1.98 12.53 7.98
CA GLY A 132 -2.67 13.78 7.70
C GLY A 132 -4.05 13.55 7.07
N LEU A 133 -4.46 14.48 6.23
CA LEU A 133 -5.77 14.52 5.60
C LEU A 133 -5.67 14.33 4.09
N TYR A 134 -6.56 13.53 3.51
CA TYR A 134 -6.75 13.44 2.06
C TYR A 134 -5.50 13.05 1.26
N ASN A 135 -4.57 12.29 1.82
CA ASN A 135 -3.47 11.76 1.03
C ASN A 135 -3.96 10.62 0.14
N VAL A 136 -3.43 10.56 -1.08
CA VAL A 136 -3.82 9.60 -2.11
C VAL A 136 -2.56 8.88 -2.61
N LEU A 137 -2.60 7.54 -2.55
CA LEU A 137 -1.59 6.67 -3.13
C LEU A 137 -2.26 5.70 -4.11
N ASN A 138 -1.73 5.63 -5.32
CA ASN A 138 -1.99 4.55 -6.27
C ASN A 138 -0.65 3.91 -6.64
N LEU A 139 -0.50 2.62 -6.36
CA LEU A 139 0.70 1.85 -6.64
C LEU A 139 0.34 0.60 -7.43
N LEU A 140 0.98 0.43 -8.58
CA LEU A 140 0.88 -0.75 -9.43
C LEU A 140 2.28 -1.33 -9.68
N GLN A 141 2.47 -2.59 -9.29
CA GLN A 141 3.69 -3.36 -9.54
C GLN A 141 3.34 -4.57 -10.39
N ILE A 142 3.95 -4.65 -11.57
CA ILE A 142 3.78 -5.73 -12.54
C ILE A 142 5.15 -6.37 -12.81
N GLY A 143 5.29 -7.64 -12.45
CA GLY A 143 6.51 -8.43 -12.64
C GLY A 143 7.06 -8.98 -11.33
N ASP A 144 8.38 -9.20 -11.29
CA ASP A 144 9.07 -9.87 -10.20
C ASP A 144 9.93 -8.91 -9.37
N GLU A 145 9.97 -9.04 -8.05
CA GLU A 145 10.92 -8.34 -7.16
C GLU A 145 10.85 -6.80 -7.23
N ASN A 146 9.73 -6.20 -7.64
CA ASN A 146 9.60 -4.74 -7.60
C ASN A 146 9.42 -4.25 -6.17
N THR A 147 10.07 -3.14 -5.83
CA THR A 147 9.95 -2.50 -4.51
C THR A 147 9.43 -1.08 -4.64
N ALA A 148 8.42 -0.73 -3.85
CA ALA A 148 7.95 0.63 -3.73
C ALA A 148 7.84 1.04 -2.26
N SER A 149 8.32 2.24 -1.94
CA SER A 149 8.17 2.84 -0.62
C SER A 149 7.62 4.26 -0.77
N VAL A 150 6.50 4.54 -0.12
CA VAL A 150 5.81 5.82 -0.19
C VAL A 150 5.57 6.39 1.20
N TYR A 151 6.00 7.63 1.39
CA TYR A 151 5.80 8.41 2.60
C TYR A 151 5.11 9.72 2.23
N GLN A 152 3.86 9.88 2.66
CA GLN A 152 3.07 11.10 2.49
C GLN A 152 2.78 11.69 3.87
N ILE A 153 3.39 12.84 4.16
CA ILE A 153 3.31 13.53 5.44
C ILE A 153 2.64 14.87 5.22
N ASP A 154 1.64 15.16 6.07
CA ASP A 154 0.69 16.27 5.99
C ASP A 154 -0.42 16.03 4.95
N ASP A 155 -0.98 17.08 4.36
CA ASP A 155 -2.30 17.01 3.74
C ASP A 155 -2.27 17.06 2.21
N ASN A 156 -3.22 16.38 1.56
CA ASN A 156 -3.47 16.42 0.13
C ASN A 156 -2.25 16.04 -0.73
N ASN A 157 -1.37 15.18 -0.25
CA ASN A 157 -0.30 14.66 -1.09
C ASN A 157 -0.82 13.53 -1.98
N GLU A 158 -0.36 13.50 -3.23
CA GLU A 158 -0.74 12.52 -4.22
C GLU A 158 0.51 11.84 -4.80
N ALA A 159 0.49 10.50 -4.81
CA ALA A 159 1.54 9.68 -5.37
C ALA A 159 0.92 8.65 -6.33
N PHE A 160 1.42 8.61 -7.55
CA PHE A 160 1.10 7.62 -8.56
C PHE A 160 2.37 6.89 -8.98
N ILE A 161 2.41 5.58 -8.78
CA ILE A 161 3.60 4.78 -9.06
C ILE A 161 3.20 3.57 -9.91
N VAL A 162 3.90 3.40 -11.02
CA VAL A 162 3.76 2.23 -11.90
C VAL A 162 5.16 1.65 -12.14
N GLN A 163 5.34 0.39 -11.78
CA GLN A 163 6.55 -0.38 -12.04
C GLN A 163 6.14 -1.58 -12.88
N GLU A 164 6.41 -1.52 -14.18
CA GLU A 164 6.03 -2.57 -15.12
C GLU A 164 7.27 -3.11 -15.83
N GLN A 165 7.55 -4.38 -15.61
CA GLN A 165 8.69 -5.05 -16.21
C GLN A 165 8.39 -5.52 -17.63
N MET A 166 9.23 -5.08 -18.57
CA MET A 166 9.18 -5.49 -19.97
C MET A 166 10.59 -5.58 -20.56
N PRO A 167 11.05 -6.77 -20.99
CA PRO A 167 10.52 -8.12 -20.70
C PRO A 167 10.48 -8.47 -19.21
N LEU A 168 9.59 -9.39 -18.83
CA LEU A 168 9.46 -9.89 -17.46
C LEU A 168 10.71 -10.66 -17.01
N SER A 169 10.91 -10.70 -15.69
CA SER A 169 11.98 -11.45 -15.02
C SER A 169 13.41 -11.01 -15.41
N LEU A 170 13.57 -9.79 -15.95
CA LEU A 170 14.88 -9.22 -16.29
C LEU A 170 15.49 -8.38 -15.18
N GLY A 171 14.75 -8.04 -14.11
CA GLY A 171 15.31 -7.33 -12.97
C GLY A 171 14.33 -6.39 -12.28
N ALA A 172 14.45 -6.32 -10.95
CA ALA A 172 13.65 -5.49 -10.05
C ALA A 172 13.65 -3.99 -10.42
N ASN A 173 12.49 -3.34 -10.31
CA ASN A 173 12.39 -1.89 -10.27
C ASN A 173 12.18 -1.40 -8.83
N ALA A 174 12.76 -0.26 -8.49
CA ALA A 174 12.64 0.35 -7.17
C ALA A 174 12.19 1.81 -7.26
N THR A 175 11.16 2.18 -6.52
CA THR A 175 10.68 3.56 -6.39
C THR A 175 10.61 3.98 -4.92
N LEU A 176 11.15 5.15 -4.59
CA LEU A 176 10.96 5.83 -3.32
C LEU A 176 10.30 7.19 -3.56
N VAL A 177 9.15 7.42 -2.92
CA VAL A 177 8.49 8.73 -2.91
C VAL A 177 8.37 9.22 -1.47
N VAL A 178 8.87 10.43 -1.22
CA VAL A 178 8.73 11.13 0.06
C VAL A 178 8.19 12.52 -0.20
N GLN A 179 7.00 12.80 0.32
CA GLN A 179 6.30 14.07 0.21
C GLN A 179 6.05 14.61 1.62
N VAL A 180 6.59 15.79 1.92
CA VAL A 180 6.39 16.48 3.21
C VAL A 180 5.86 17.88 2.92
N GLY A 181 4.65 18.16 3.40
CA GLY A 181 3.94 19.41 3.20
C GLY A 181 2.59 19.20 2.50
N ILE A 182 2.02 20.27 1.98
CA ILE A 182 0.63 20.28 1.51
C ILE A 182 0.55 20.28 -0.02
N GLY A 183 -0.23 19.38 -0.59
CA GLY A 183 -0.59 19.42 -2.01
C GLY A 183 0.54 19.03 -2.95
N ASN A 184 1.50 18.19 -2.53
CA ASN A 184 2.54 17.72 -3.42
C ASN A 184 2.01 16.59 -4.31
N GLY A 185 2.44 16.57 -5.57
CA GLY A 185 2.14 15.53 -6.55
C GLY A 185 3.42 14.86 -7.05
N ALA A 186 3.46 13.54 -7.01
CA ALA A 186 4.56 12.73 -7.54
C ALA A 186 4.02 11.63 -8.45
N SER A 187 4.56 11.54 -9.66
CA SER A 187 4.31 10.44 -10.58
C SER A 187 5.62 9.78 -10.95
N SER A 188 5.70 8.46 -10.78
CA SER A 188 6.88 7.66 -11.14
C SER A 188 6.44 6.47 -11.98
N GLN A 189 6.85 6.45 -13.24
CA GLN A 189 6.59 5.35 -14.17
C GLN A 189 7.92 4.72 -14.57
N GLN A 190 8.04 3.42 -14.32
CA GLN A 190 9.22 2.61 -14.61
C GLN A 190 8.83 1.46 -15.53
N LEU A 191 9.10 1.60 -16.84
CA LEU A 191 8.86 0.56 -17.85
C LEU A 191 10.18 -0.11 -18.24
N GLY A 192 10.38 -1.35 -17.83
CA GLY A 192 11.61 -2.12 -18.08
C GLY A 192 12.18 -2.74 -16.80
N ALA A 193 13.50 -2.90 -16.71
CA ALA A 193 14.15 -3.63 -15.62
C ALA A 193 15.28 -2.82 -14.98
N HIS A 194 15.62 -3.14 -13.72
CA HIS A 194 16.72 -2.49 -12.98
C HIS A 194 16.61 -0.97 -12.89
N GLN A 195 15.38 -0.45 -12.85
CA GLN A 195 15.17 0.99 -12.78
C GLN A 195 15.06 1.44 -11.33
N THR A 196 15.71 2.56 -10.99
CA THR A 196 15.55 3.21 -9.69
C THR A 196 15.04 4.63 -9.85
N SER A 197 13.97 4.97 -9.13
CA SER A 197 13.37 6.30 -9.09
C SER A 197 13.28 6.79 -7.65
N ARG A 198 13.68 8.04 -7.41
CA ARG A 198 13.59 8.69 -6.11
C ARG A 198 12.99 10.07 -6.25
N THR A 199 11.93 10.34 -5.50
CA THR A 199 11.31 11.66 -5.40
C THR A 199 11.30 12.11 -3.95
N LEU A 200 11.90 13.27 -3.68
CA LEU A 200 11.82 13.97 -2.40
C LEU A 200 11.29 15.38 -2.63
N GLN A 201 10.10 15.66 -2.07
CA GLN A 201 9.42 16.95 -2.15
C GLN A 201 9.23 17.52 -0.75
N LEU A 202 9.90 18.64 -0.46
CA LEU A 202 9.83 19.36 0.80
C LEU A 202 9.22 20.74 0.57
N GLY A 203 7.99 20.95 1.05
CA GLY A 203 7.22 22.18 0.88
C GLY A 203 5.86 21.92 0.25
N ASN A 204 5.23 22.96 -0.30
CA ASN A 204 3.83 22.90 -0.71
C ASN A 204 3.66 23.01 -2.22
N GLY A 205 2.76 22.22 -2.79
CA GLY A 205 2.36 22.33 -4.20
C GLY A 205 3.44 21.91 -5.19
N ASN A 206 4.43 21.11 -4.78
CA ASN A 206 5.46 20.63 -5.71
C ASN A 206 4.92 19.51 -6.61
N ARG A 207 5.33 19.49 -7.88
CA ARG A 207 4.97 18.46 -8.85
C ARG A 207 6.22 17.82 -9.43
N SER A 208 6.24 16.50 -9.47
CA SER A 208 7.31 15.73 -10.10
C SER A 208 6.73 14.63 -10.99
N LEU A 209 7.34 14.45 -12.15
CA LEU A 209 7.12 13.33 -13.05
C LEU A 209 8.48 12.69 -13.35
N ILE A 210 8.57 11.39 -13.15
CA ILE A 210 9.70 10.55 -13.57
C ILE A 210 9.13 9.50 -14.52
N ASN A 211 9.66 9.44 -15.73
CA ASN A 211 9.37 8.38 -16.69
C ASN A 211 10.67 7.73 -17.14
N GLN A 212 10.85 6.46 -16.81
CA GLN A 212 12.02 5.66 -17.16
C GLN A 212 11.60 4.53 -18.09
N ASN A 213 12.27 4.41 -19.24
CA ASN A 213 12.04 3.36 -20.22
C ASN A 213 13.36 2.64 -20.52
N GLY A 214 13.39 1.30 -20.44
CA GLY A 214 14.58 0.49 -20.73
C GLY A 214 15.20 -0.16 -19.49
N ILE A 215 16.51 -0.37 -19.49
CA ILE A 215 17.23 -1.12 -18.46
C ILE A 215 18.24 -0.20 -17.75
N ASP A 216 18.44 -0.38 -16.44
CA ASP A 216 19.46 0.31 -15.63
C ASP A 216 19.30 1.84 -15.53
N ASN A 217 18.06 2.33 -15.59
CA ASN A 217 17.79 3.76 -15.47
C ASN A 217 17.80 4.21 -14.00
N ASN A 218 18.44 5.35 -13.71
CA ASN A 218 18.38 5.99 -12.39
C ASN A 218 17.90 7.44 -12.52
N ALA A 219 16.83 7.79 -11.79
CA ALA A 219 16.26 9.13 -11.77
C ALA A 219 16.07 9.57 -10.31
N SER A 220 16.42 10.82 -10.04
CA SER A 220 16.25 11.42 -8.72
C SER A 220 15.73 12.83 -8.87
N VAL A 221 14.61 13.12 -8.23
CA VAL A 221 14.02 14.45 -8.12
C VAL A 221 14.10 14.92 -6.67
N PHE A 222 14.71 16.08 -6.47
CA PHE A 222 14.72 16.78 -5.20
C PHE A 222 14.13 18.17 -5.40
N GLN A 223 13.02 18.45 -4.71
CA GLN A 223 12.35 19.75 -4.74
C GLN A 223 12.23 20.28 -3.31
N ALA A 224 12.79 21.46 -3.07
CA ALA A 224 12.63 22.19 -1.82
C ALA A 224 11.97 23.54 -2.11
N GLY A 225 11.02 23.94 -1.27
CA GLY A 225 10.21 25.15 -1.47
C GLY A 225 8.84 24.84 -2.04
N ASN A 226 8.17 25.86 -2.58
CA ASN A 226 6.77 25.77 -2.97
C ASN A 226 6.62 25.87 -4.49
N GLN A 227 5.62 25.16 -5.05
CA GLN A 227 5.20 25.25 -6.46
C GLN A 227 6.30 24.89 -7.48
N ASN A 228 7.27 24.06 -7.10
CA ASN A 228 8.26 23.57 -8.05
C ASN A 228 7.63 22.54 -8.98
N THR A 229 8.04 22.51 -10.25
CA THR A 229 7.63 21.48 -11.21
C THR A 229 8.86 20.87 -11.88
N VAL A 230 8.96 19.55 -11.88
CA VAL A 230 9.98 18.78 -12.60
C VAL A 230 9.26 17.72 -13.44
N THR A 231 9.67 17.59 -14.70
CA THR A 231 9.11 16.65 -15.68
C THR A 231 10.20 15.88 -16.38
#